data_AF-H2XS87-F1
#
_entry.id   AF-H2XS87-F1
#
_cell.length_a   1.000
_cell.length_b   1.000
_cell.length_c   1.000
_cell.angle_alpha   90.00
_cell.angle_beta   90.00
_cell.angle_gamma   90.00
#
_symmetry.space_group_name_H-M   'P 1'
#
loop_
_entity.id
_entity.type
_entity.pdbx_description
1 polymer ?
#
loop_
_entity_poly.entity_id
_entity_poly.type
_entity_poly.pdbx_seq_one_letter_code
_entity_poly.pdbx_strand_id
1 'polypeptide(L)'
;MLATVFLDVTAGLVVGILMSLFAVVIRTQIVAAEKITQVKDTEVYRKAGSFPNSENENKEVVVLAFRGALHYANKQFFARALTRCSGVDLAKDLTRKKKLDMIRKKAILEMQKEIMENISVIEISENNSTSEMDIEMGSQDLSRNGLGAAVAEAERTKSVRVKCIVIDCGQINFMDGPGVKFLIKMFEDYETLEIKMLLANVCSEVFHILTVGGFLSKFGDDVIFVSVHDAVTWWHSRASLKTNHDSNNKTTRL
;
A
#
# COMPACT_ATOMS: atom_id res chain seq x y z
N MET A 1 23.13 -30.76 -28.42
CA MET A 1 24.32 -31.16 -29.18
C MET A 1 25.33 -31.94 -28.34
N LEU A 2 25.62 -31.58 -27.09
CA LEU A 2 26.45 -32.44 -26.22
C LEU A 2 25.83 -33.84 -26.01
N ALA A 3 24.52 -33.92 -25.75
CA ALA A 3 23.83 -35.21 -25.55
C ALA A 3 23.87 -36.15 -26.77
N THR A 4 23.75 -35.63 -28.00
CA THR A 4 23.84 -36.43 -29.25
C THR A 4 25.24 -36.97 -29.51
N VAL A 5 26.27 -36.31 -28.97
CA VAL A 5 27.68 -36.73 -29.14
C VAL A 5 28.04 -37.86 -28.16
N PHE A 6 27.45 -37.89 -26.97
CA PHE A 6 27.77 -38.88 -25.93
C PHE A 6 26.75 -40.03 -25.79
N LEU A 7 25.48 -39.81 -26.12
CA LEU A 7 24.36 -40.75 -25.94
C LEU A 7 23.60 -40.97 -27.27
N ASP A 8 24.29 -41.41 -28.33
CA ASP A 8 23.67 -41.77 -29.62
C ASP A 8 22.80 -40.67 -30.29
N VAL A 9 22.55 -40.80 -31.60
CA VAL A 9 21.74 -39.81 -32.32
C VAL A 9 20.29 -39.84 -31.85
N THR A 10 19.74 -41.03 -31.60
CA THR A 10 18.31 -41.20 -31.27
C THR A 10 17.99 -40.68 -29.88
N ALA A 11 18.77 -41.05 -28.88
CA ALA A 11 18.54 -40.59 -27.51
C ALA A 11 18.91 -39.10 -27.34
N GLY A 12 19.95 -38.62 -28.02
CA GLY A 12 20.27 -37.19 -28.04
C GLY A 12 19.17 -36.32 -28.65
N LEU A 13 18.44 -36.80 -29.67
CA LEU A 13 17.28 -36.11 -30.25
C LEU A 13 16.15 -35.97 -29.23
N VAL A 14 15.78 -37.06 -28.55
CA VAL A 14 14.73 -37.06 -27.52
C VAL A 14 15.07 -36.08 -26.40
N VAL A 15 16.31 -36.12 -25.89
CA VAL A 15 16.80 -35.19 -24.86
C VAL A 15 16.75 -33.74 -25.34
N GLY A 16 17.09 -33.48 -26.61
CA GLY A 16 17.01 -32.15 -27.19
C GLY A 16 15.58 -31.59 -27.26
N ILE A 17 14.61 -32.42 -27.64
CA ILE A 17 13.18 -32.05 -27.68
C ILE A 17 12.68 -31.76 -26.27
N LEU A 18 12.95 -32.65 -25.31
CA LEU A 18 12.54 -32.45 -23.91
C LEU A 18 13.15 -31.19 -23.30
N MET A 19 14.45 -30.96 -23.52
CA MET A 19 15.11 -29.75 -23.03
C MET A 19 14.56 -28.48 -23.69
N SER A 20 14.20 -28.54 -24.98
CA SER A 20 13.60 -27.40 -25.69
C SER A 20 12.22 -27.07 -25.14
N LEU A 21 11.37 -28.07 -24.93
CA LEU A 21 10.05 -27.89 -24.29
C LEU A 21 10.20 -27.33 -22.88
N PHE A 22 11.13 -27.88 -22.09
CA PHE A 22 11.40 -27.40 -20.74
C PHE A 22 11.92 -25.95 -20.73
N ALA A 23 12.82 -25.59 -21.66
CA ALA A 23 13.31 -24.23 -21.80
C ALA A 23 12.21 -23.23 -22.20
N VAL A 24 11.28 -23.64 -23.06
CA VAL A 24 10.10 -22.82 -23.41
C VAL A 24 9.24 -22.58 -22.16
N VAL A 25 8.96 -23.62 -21.38
CA VAL A 25 8.19 -23.49 -20.13
C VAL A 25 8.89 -22.59 -19.10
N ILE A 26 10.20 -22.75 -18.91
CA ILE A 26 10.95 -21.86 -18.01
C ILE A 26 10.87 -20.42 -18.50
N ARG A 27 11.14 -20.17 -19.80
CA ARG A 27 11.12 -18.83 -20.36
C ARG A 27 9.75 -18.18 -20.23
N THR A 28 8.66 -18.92 -20.41
CA THR A 28 7.29 -18.39 -20.28
C THR A 28 6.86 -18.17 -18.83
N GLN A 29 7.47 -18.85 -17.86
CA GLN A 29 7.16 -18.68 -16.43
C GLN A 29 7.95 -17.57 -15.72
N ILE A 30 8.87 -16.87 -16.40
CA ILE A 30 9.55 -15.70 -15.83
C ILE A 30 8.58 -14.52 -15.77
N VAL A 31 7.82 -14.45 -14.68
CA VAL A 31 6.96 -13.31 -14.34
C VAL A 31 7.87 -12.16 -13.92
N ALA A 32 7.75 -11.02 -14.59
CA ALA A 32 8.48 -9.81 -14.25
C ALA A 32 7.50 -8.76 -13.72
N ALA A 33 7.76 -8.26 -12.52
CA ALA A 33 7.06 -7.11 -11.98
C ALA A 33 8.06 -5.94 -11.89
N GLU A 34 7.69 -4.81 -12.48
CA GLU A 34 8.57 -3.66 -12.62
C GLU A 34 7.86 -2.37 -12.23
N LYS A 35 8.60 -1.50 -11.54
CA LYS A 35 8.15 -0.14 -11.25
C LYS A 35 8.32 0.69 -12.54
N ILE A 36 7.23 1.31 -12.97
CA ILE A 36 7.23 2.20 -14.14
C ILE A 36 7.00 3.65 -13.69
N THR A 37 7.52 4.59 -14.48
CA THR A 37 7.46 6.02 -14.24
C THR A 37 7.02 6.72 -15.52
N GLN A 38 6.35 7.86 -15.37
CA GLN A 38 5.93 8.68 -16.50
C GLN A 38 7.14 9.29 -17.22
N VAL A 39 7.12 9.24 -18.55
CA VAL A 39 8.06 10.00 -19.38
C VAL A 39 7.57 11.44 -19.45
N LYS A 40 8.47 12.41 -19.23
CA LYS A 40 8.13 13.83 -19.09
C LYS A 40 7.24 14.34 -20.23
N ASP A 41 6.21 15.11 -19.86
CA ASP A 41 5.24 15.74 -20.77
C ASP A 41 4.51 14.73 -21.71
N THR A 42 4.44 13.46 -21.33
CA THR A 42 3.72 12.42 -22.11
C THR A 42 2.84 11.56 -21.21
N GLU A 43 1.89 10.86 -21.82
CA GLU A 43 1.05 9.87 -21.14
C GLU A 43 1.73 8.49 -21.06
N VAL A 44 2.98 8.38 -21.49
CA VAL A 44 3.68 7.11 -21.64
C VAL A 44 4.44 6.75 -20.36
N TYR A 45 4.21 5.54 -19.85
CA TYR A 45 4.93 4.99 -18.71
C TYR A 45 5.97 3.95 -19.14
N ARG A 46 7.18 4.07 -18.60
CA ARG A 46 8.32 3.20 -18.91
C ARG A 46 9.11 2.87 -17.65
N LYS A 47 9.94 1.83 -17.72
CA LYS A 47 10.80 1.42 -16.61
C LYS A 47 11.69 2.59 -16.15
N ALA A 48 11.78 2.78 -14.83
CA ALA A 48 12.65 3.77 -14.23
C ALA A 48 14.11 3.56 -14.69
N GLY A 49 14.75 4.62 -15.19
CA GLY A 49 16.12 4.59 -15.69
C GLY A 49 16.29 4.17 -17.16
N SER A 50 15.21 3.85 -17.88
CA SER A 50 15.30 3.57 -19.33
C SER A 50 15.34 4.82 -20.22
N PHE A 51 14.95 5.99 -19.70
CA PHE A 51 14.93 7.25 -20.46
C PHE A 51 15.50 8.40 -19.63
N PRO A 52 16.33 9.30 -20.21
CA PRO A 52 17.02 10.38 -19.48
C PRO A 52 16.09 11.49 -18.96
N ASN A 53 14.85 11.58 -19.46
CA ASN A 53 13.87 12.62 -19.11
C ASN A 53 12.61 12.03 -18.45
N SER A 54 12.74 11.11 -17.49
CA SER A 54 11.59 10.73 -16.65
C SER A 54 11.32 11.83 -15.64
N GLU A 55 10.11 12.39 -15.63
CA GLU A 55 9.74 13.45 -14.70
C GLU A 55 9.81 12.96 -13.25
N ASN A 56 10.03 13.91 -12.35
CA ASN A 56 10.19 13.74 -10.91
C ASN A 56 9.31 12.60 -10.39
N GLU A 57 9.97 11.57 -9.88
CA GLU A 57 9.34 10.45 -9.19
C GLU A 57 8.45 11.01 -8.08
N ASN A 58 7.16 11.23 -8.36
CA ASN A 58 6.17 11.60 -7.36
C ASN A 58 6.11 10.43 -6.37
N LYS A 59 6.89 10.53 -5.30
CA LYS A 59 7.07 9.45 -4.31
C LYS A 59 5.76 9.03 -3.63
N GLU A 60 4.69 9.82 -3.79
CA GLU A 60 3.35 9.50 -3.30
C GLU A 60 2.60 8.47 -4.16
N VAL A 61 2.91 8.38 -5.46
CA VAL A 61 2.23 7.47 -6.40
C VAL A 61 3.23 6.48 -6.97
N VAL A 62 2.96 5.19 -6.77
CA VAL A 62 3.79 4.13 -7.33
C VAL A 62 2.99 3.39 -8.38
N VAL A 63 3.53 3.30 -9.59
CA VAL A 63 2.95 2.48 -10.66
C VAL A 63 3.75 1.19 -10.81
N LEU A 64 3.05 0.07 -10.71
CA LEU A 64 3.59 -1.28 -10.85
C LEU A 64 3.02 -1.93 -12.11
N ALA A 65 3.88 -2.22 -13.09
CA ALA A 65 3.54 -3.13 -14.19
C ALA A 65 3.78 -4.56 -13.76
N PHE A 66 2.73 -5.38 -13.77
CA PHE A 66 2.81 -6.79 -13.48
C PHE A 66 2.65 -7.62 -14.77
N ARG A 67 3.68 -8.38 -15.12
CA ARG A 67 3.71 -9.20 -16.34
C ARG A 67 3.46 -10.66 -16.01
N GLY A 68 2.29 -11.17 -16.37
CA GLY A 68 1.91 -12.56 -16.18
C GLY A 68 0.52 -12.72 -15.57
N ALA A 69 0.06 -13.96 -15.49
CA ALA A 69 -1.21 -14.28 -14.84
C ALA A 69 -1.18 -13.92 -13.34
N LEU A 70 -2.33 -13.71 -12.70
CA LEU A 70 -2.44 -13.62 -11.24
C LEU A 70 -3.28 -14.79 -10.72
N HIS A 71 -2.63 -15.78 -10.12
CA HIS A 71 -3.29 -17.00 -9.67
C HIS A 71 -2.73 -17.50 -8.35
N TYR A 72 -3.35 -18.54 -7.78
CA TYR A 72 -2.96 -19.08 -6.47
C TYR A 72 -1.44 -19.32 -6.33
N ALA A 73 -0.81 -19.92 -7.35
CA ALA A 73 0.61 -20.29 -7.30
C ALA A 73 1.59 -19.09 -7.31
N ASN A 74 1.20 -17.91 -7.78
CA ASN A 74 2.11 -16.76 -7.92
C ASN A 74 1.73 -15.55 -7.06
N LYS A 75 0.67 -15.64 -6.24
CA LYS A 75 0.25 -14.57 -5.31
C LYS A 75 1.37 -14.02 -4.42
N GLN A 76 2.29 -14.89 -3.99
CA GLN A 76 3.44 -14.46 -3.16
C GLN A 76 4.43 -13.60 -3.94
N PHE A 77 4.63 -13.90 -5.23
CA PHE A 77 5.49 -13.10 -6.09
C PHE A 77 4.89 -11.71 -6.29
N PHE A 78 3.57 -11.62 -6.52
CA PHE A 78 2.86 -10.34 -6.60
C PHE A 78 3.00 -9.51 -5.31
N ALA A 79 2.77 -10.11 -4.14
CA ALA A 79 2.93 -9.42 -2.86
C ALA A 79 4.36 -8.88 -2.66
N ARG A 80 5.39 -9.71 -2.94
CA ARG A 80 6.79 -9.29 -2.84
C ARG A 80 7.13 -8.18 -3.83
N ALA A 81 6.59 -8.24 -5.04
CA ALA A 81 6.78 -7.21 -6.04
C ALA A 81 6.20 -5.86 -5.59
N LEU A 82 4.99 -5.86 -5.03
CA LEU A 82 4.37 -4.67 -4.45
C LEU A 82 5.24 -4.10 -3.34
N THR A 83 5.65 -4.92 -2.36
CA THR A 83 6.53 -4.47 -1.26
C THR A 83 7.85 -3.91 -1.77
N ARG A 84 8.46 -4.52 -2.79
CA ARG A 84 9.70 -4.03 -3.39
C ARG A 84 9.51 -2.67 -4.08
N CYS A 85 8.38 -2.44 -4.73
CA CYS A 85 8.15 -1.22 -5.52
C CYS A 85 7.59 -0.07 -4.69
N SER A 86 6.74 -0.36 -3.70
CA SER A 86 6.15 0.64 -2.80
C SER A 86 7.02 0.93 -1.57
N GLY A 87 7.91 0.00 -1.18
CA GLY A 87 8.64 0.07 0.08
C GLY A 87 7.77 -0.21 1.31
N VAL A 88 6.52 -0.65 1.13
CA VAL A 88 5.55 -0.94 2.19
C VAL A 88 5.52 -2.44 2.46
N ASP A 89 5.86 -2.85 3.67
CA ASP A 89 5.81 -4.25 4.10
C ASP A 89 4.50 -4.47 4.84
N LEU A 90 3.51 -4.99 4.10
CA LEU A 90 2.14 -5.16 4.58
C LEU A 90 2.07 -5.91 5.92
N ALA A 91 2.88 -6.95 6.12
CA ALA A 91 2.86 -7.74 7.35
C ALA A 91 3.39 -6.95 8.57
N LYS A 92 4.46 -6.19 8.37
CA LYS A 92 5.06 -5.37 9.43
C LYS A 92 4.23 -4.13 9.72
N ASP A 93 3.77 -3.46 8.68
CA ASP A 93 3.05 -2.19 8.79
C ASP A 93 1.65 -2.38 9.38
N LEU A 94 0.96 -3.48 9.04
CA LEU A 94 -0.30 -3.85 9.70
C LEU A 94 -0.11 -4.13 11.20
N THR A 95 0.92 -4.89 11.56
CA THR A 95 1.22 -5.20 12.97
C THR A 95 1.57 -3.94 13.75
N ARG A 96 2.39 -3.06 13.14
CA ARG A 96 2.75 -1.76 13.70
C ARG A 96 1.50 -0.89 13.90
N LYS A 97 0.61 -0.81 12.91
CA LYS A 97 -0.64 -0.04 13.00
C LYS A 97 -1.56 -0.59 14.10
N LYS A 98 -1.80 -1.90 14.12
CA LYS A 98 -2.62 -2.56 15.16
C LYS A 98 -2.06 -2.31 16.57
N LYS A 99 -0.74 -2.39 16.75
CA LYS A 99 -0.09 -2.10 18.04
C LYS A 99 -0.30 -0.64 18.45
N LEU A 100 -0.13 0.29 17.52
CA LEU A 100 -0.35 1.71 17.77
C LEU A 100 -1.81 2.01 18.14
N ASP A 101 -2.77 1.39 17.46
CA ASP A 101 -4.19 1.57 17.73
C ASP A 101 -4.60 0.99 19.09
N MET A 102 -4.02 -0.15 19.49
CA MET A 102 -4.21 -0.70 20.84
C MET A 102 -3.68 0.23 21.92
N ILE A 103 -2.48 0.82 21.72
CA ILE A 103 -1.90 1.79 22.65
C ILE A 103 -2.79 3.04 22.73
N ARG A 104 -3.24 3.57 21.60
CA ARG A 104 -4.15 4.74 21.55
C ARG A 104 -5.46 4.47 22.27
N LYS A 105 -6.09 3.31 22.03
CA LYS A 105 -7.33 2.92 22.74
C LYS A 105 -7.11 2.82 24.24
N LYS A 106 -5.99 2.23 24.68
CA LYS A 106 -5.64 2.13 26.09
C LYS A 106 -5.45 3.50 26.73
N ALA A 107 -4.72 4.39 26.08
CA ALA A 107 -4.50 5.77 26.57
C ALA A 107 -5.80 6.57 26.66
N ILE A 108 -6.70 6.44 25.67
CA ILE A 108 -8.03 7.08 25.72
C ILE A 108 -8.87 6.52 26.87
N LEU A 109 -8.82 5.21 27.11
CA LEU A 109 -9.52 4.57 28.22
C LEU A 109 -8.98 5.05 29.57
N GLU A 110 -7.66 5.16 29.72
CA GLU A 110 -7.00 5.68 30.93
C GLU A 110 -7.37 7.15 31.16
N MET A 111 -7.35 7.99 30.13
CA MET A 111 -7.83 9.39 30.22
C MET A 111 -9.30 9.47 30.62
N GLN A 112 -10.17 8.64 30.05
CA GLN A 112 -11.60 8.63 30.43
C GLN A 112 -11.80 8.20 31.88
N LYS A 113 -10.97 7.26 32.38
CA LYS A 113 -11.02 6.81 33.76
C LYS A 113 -10.60 7.92 34.73
N GLU A 114 -9.52 8.63 34.44
CA GLU A 114 -9.06 9.79 35.23
C GLU A 114 -10.11 10.92 35.24
N ILE A 115 -10.75 11.20 34.11
CA ILE A 115 -11.84 12.19 34.04
C ILE A 115 -13.04 11.76 34.89
N MET A 116 -13.41 10.48 34.86
CA MET A 116 -14.54 9.96 35.64
C MET A 116 -14.25 9.91 37.15
N GLU A 117 -13.01 9.56 37.54
CA GLU A 117 -12.56 9.64 38.94
C GLU A 117 -12.58 11.11 39.43
N ASN A 118 -12.09 12.06 38.63
CA ASN A 118 -12.11 13.47 38.99
C ASN A 118 -13.54 14.06 39.06
N ILE A 119 -14.47 13.62 38.21
CA ILE A 119 -15.89 14.02 38.28
C ILE A 119 -16.55 13.46 39.55
N SER A 120 -16.24 12.21 39.93
CA SER A 120 -16.77 11.61 41.16
C SER A 120 -16.27 12.28 42.45
N VAL A 121 -15.11 12.94 42.42
CA VAL A 121 -14.59 13.73 43.54
C VAL A 121 -15.32 15.09 43.65
N ILE A 122 -15.74 15.67 42.53
CA ILE A 122 -16.47 16.96 42.51
C ILE A 122 -17.88 16.80 43.10
N GLU A 123 -18.59 15.69 42.86
CA GLU A 123 -19.92 15.44 43.44
C GLU A 123 -19.92 15.28 44.98
N ILE A 124 -18.75 15.03 45.61
CA ILE A 124 -18.63 14.95 47.08
C ILE A 124 -18.36 16.34 47.69
N SER A 125 -17.94 17.33 46.90
CA SER A 125 -17.42 18.61 47.40
C SER A 125 -18.38 19.81 47.34
N GLU A 126 -19.60 19.68 46.83
CA GLU A 126 -20.58 20.80 46.82
C GLU A 126 -21.18 21.13 48.20
N ASN A 127 -20.80 20.42 49.28
CA ASN A 127 -21.34 20.63 50.62
C ASN A 127 -20.35 21.17 51.66
N ASN A 128 -19.28 21.90 51.28
CA ASN A 128 -18.69 22.81 52.26
C ASN A 128 -17.95 24.01 51.68
N SER A 129 -18.21 25.12 52.35
CA SER A 129 -17.96 26.51 52.01
C SER A 129 -16.49 26.89 51.85
N THR A 130 -16.26 27.82 50.91
CA THR A 130 -15.32 28.96 50.94
C THR A 130 -14.07 28.88 51.83
N SER A 131 -12.90 28.89 51.21
CA SER A 131 -11.76 29.74 51.62
C SER A 131 -10.59 29.62 50.65
N GLU A 132 -10.05 30.76 50.23
CA GLU A 132 -8.82 30.94 49.46
C GLU A 132 -7.60 30.38 50.22
N MET A 133 -6.68 29.71 49.52
CA MET A 133 -5.25 29.74 49.88
C MET A 133 -4.36 29.30 48.72
N ASP A 134 -3.35 30.11 48.44
CA ASP A 134 -2.29 29.94 47.45
C ASP A 134 -1.42 28.69 47.70
N ILE A 135 -1.03 27.94 46.65
CA ILE A 135 0.16 27.07 46.71
C ILE A 135 0.93 27.09 45.37
N GLU A 136 2.22 27.32 45.52
CA GLU A 136 3.29 27.51 44.55
C GLU A 136 3.46 26.40 43.49
N MET A 137 3.90 26.81 42.29
CA MET A 137 4.40 25.94 41.23
C MET A 137 5.72 25.28 41.63
N GLY A 138 5.63 24.09 42.22
CA GLY A 138 6.73 23.14 42.32
C GLY A 138 6.90 22.38 41.01
N SER A 139 7.95 22.71 40.26
CA SER A 139 8.46 21.91 39.15
C SER A 139 8.91 20.52 39.65
N GLN A 140 8.15 19.48 39.34
CA GLN A 140 8.65 18.10 39.39
C GLN A 140 8.62 17.49 37.99
N ASP A 141 9.78 17.58 37.36
CA ASP A 141 10.20 16.77 36.23
C ASP A 141 10.04 15.28 36.55
N LEU A 142 9.09 14.62 35.92
CA LEU A 142 9.10 13.17 35.77
C LEU A 142 8.91 12.75 34.30
N SER A 143 10.05 12.46 33.69
CA SER A 143 10.26 11.43 32.68
C SER A 143 9.42 11.49 31.40
N ARG A 144 9.70 12.50 30.56
CA ARG A 144 9.18 12.66 29.20
C ARG A 144 10.17 12.30 28.08
N ASN A 145 11.25 11.54 28.36
CA ASN A 145 12.38 11.43 27.42
C ASN A 145 12.58 10.08 26.69
N GLY A 146 11.76 9.06 26.90
CA GLY A 146 11.89 7.79 26.16
C GLY A 146 11.03 7.71 24.90
N LEU A 147 9.75 8.05 25.03
CA LEU A 147 8.76 7.84 23.96
C LEU A 147 8.68 9.03 22.99
N GLY A 148 8.86 10.25 23.50
CA GLY A 148 8.86 11.47 22.71
C GLY A 148 10.03 11.53 21.72
N ALA A 149 11.21 11.05 22.11
CA ALA A 149 12.38 10.99 21.24
C ALA A 149 12.23 9.92 20.14
N ALA A 150 11.66 8.74 20.43
CA ALA A 150 11.40 7.72 19.42
C ALA A 150 10.29 8.11 18.43
N VAL A 151 9.29 8.87 18.89
CA VAL A 151 8.23 9.42 18.04
C VAL A 151 8.75 10.61 17.23
N ALA A 152 9.55 11.51 17.82
CA ALA A 152 10.15 12.64 17.14
C ALA A 152 11.24 12.23 16.13
N GLU A 153 12.02 11.18 16.42
CA GLU A 153 13.02 10.63 15.48
C GLU A 153 12.34 9.90 14.31
N ALA A 154 11.19 9.26 14.54
CA ALA A 154 10.35 8.71 13.47
C ALA A 154 9.63 9.79 12.64
N GLU A 155 9.40 10.98 13.21
CA GLU A 155 8.80 12.12 12.50
C GLU A 155 9.83 13.03 11.79
N ARG A 156 11.11 12.97 12.17
CA ARG A 156 12.20 13.78 11.58
C ARG A 156 12.63 13.36 10.19
N THR A 157 12.40 12.11 9.78
CA THR A 157 12.38 11.78 8.35
C THR A 157 10.94 11.90 7.87
N LYS A 158 10.57 13.04 7.27
CA LYS A 158 9.45 13.09 6.31
C LYS A 158 9.83 12.28 5.06
N SER A 159 10.00 10.98 5.26
CA SER A 159 9.99 9.99 4.20
C SER A 159 8.62 10.09 3.56
N VAL A 160 8.56 10.64 2.34
CA VAL A 160 7.33 10.68 1.56
C VAL A 160 6.77 9.26 1.51
N ARG A 161 5.65 9.02 2.22
CA ARG A 161 4.98 7.73 2.20
C ARG A 161 4.18 7.62 0.93
N VAL A 162 4.26 6.47 0.29
CA VAL A 162 3.36 6.09 -0.80
C VAL A 162 1.93 6.19 -0.30
N LYS A 163 1.10 6.95 -1.01
CA LYS A 163 -0.33 7.13 -0.72
C LYS A 163 -1.22 6.43 -1.75
N CYS A 164 -0.70 6.21 -2.95
CA CYS A 164 -1.42 5.50 -4.00
C CYS A 164 -0.52 4.52 -4.73
N ILE A 165 -1.07 3.35 -5.03
CA ILE A 165 -0.45 2.32 -5.86
C ILE A 165 -1.37 2.04 -7.05
N VAL A 166 -0.87 2.26 -8.26
CA VAL A 166 -1.55 1.89 -9.49
C VAL A 166 -0.95 0.59 -10.01
N ILE A 167 -1.77 -0.42 -10.26
CA ILE A 167 -1.36 -1.68 -10.87
C ILE A 167 -1.74 -1.63 -12.35
N ASP A 168 -0.74 -1.64 -13.21
CA ASP A 168 -0.93 -1.83 -14.64
C ASP A 168 -1.14 -3.32 -14.93
N CYS A 169 -2.39 -3.65 -15.25
CA CYS A 169 -2.87 -5.00 -15.55
C CYS A 169 -2.75 -5.35 -17.04
N GLY A 170 -2.16 -4.49 -17.88
CA GLY A 170 -2.13 -4.67 -19.33
C GLY A 170 -1.40 -5.93 -19.81
N GLN A 171 -0.65 -6.59 -18.93
CA GLN A 171 0.02 -7.87 -19.21
C GLN A 171 -0.46 -9.01 -18.30
N ILE A 172 -1.61 -8.83 -17.65
CA ILE A 172 -2.30 -9.87 -16.89
C ILE A 172 -3.35 -10.52 -17.80
N ASN A 173 -2.97 -11.63 -18.43
CA ASN A 173 -3.86 -12.32 -19.39
C ASN A 173 -4.80 -13.33 -18.73
N PHE A 174 -4.61 -13.63 -17.44
CA PHE A 174 -5.41 -14.62 -16.73
C PHE A 174 -5.43 -14.33 -15.22
N MET A 175 -6.59 -14.56 -14.60
CA MET A 175 -6.77 -14.55 -13.16
C MET A 175 -7.62 -15.74 -12.74
N ASP A 176 -7.33 -16.40 -11.61
CA ASP A 176 -8.20 -17.44 -11.05
C ASP A 176 -9.03 -16.92 -9.84
N GLY A 177 -10.04 -17.69 -9.42
CA GLY A 177 -10.87 -17.33 -8.26
C GLY A 177 -10.06 -17.04 -6.99
N PRO A 178 -9.12 -17.91 -6.57
CA PRO A 178 -8.22 -17.62 -5.45
C PRO A 178 -7.37 -16.35 -5.64
N GLY A 179 -6.96 -16.05 -6.86
CA GLY A 179 -6.25 -14.83 -7.26
C GLY A 179 -7.08 -13.59 -7.02
N VAL A 180 -8.37 -13.59 -7.39
CA VAL A 180 -9.30 -12.49 -7.08
C VAL A 180 -9.44 -12.32 -5.58
N LYS A 181 -9.65 -13.40 -4.82
CA LYS A 181 -9.78 -13.31 -3.36
C LYS A 181 -8.51 -12.76 -2.70
N PHE A 182 -7.35 -13.16 -3.21
CA PHE A 182 -6.07 -12.60 -2.79
C PHE A 182 -5.96 -11.10 -3.12
N LEU A 183 -6.35 -10.68 -4.33
CA LEU A 183 -6.32 -9.28 -4.72
C LEU A 183 -7.28 -8.42 -3.87
N ILE A 184 -8.49 -8.91 -3.60
CA ILE A 184 -9.45 -8.25 -2.71
C ILE A 184 -8.83 -8.02 -1.34
N LYS A 185 -8.26 -9.08 -0.75
CA LYS A 185 -7.62 -8.98 0.56
C LYS A 185 -6.47 -7.96 0.56
N MET A 186 -5.68 -7.94 -0.51
CA MET A 186 -4.60 -6.97 -0.66
C MET A 186 -5.11 -5.53 -0.70
N PHE A 187 -6.19 -5.26 -1.45
CA PHE A 187 -6.80 -3.93 -1.50
C PHE A 187 -7.27 -3.48 -0.11
N GLU A 188 -7.93 -4.37 0.65
CA GLU A 188 -8.35 -4.08 2.03
C GLU A 188 -7.15 -3.78 2.93
N ASP A 189 -6.14 -4.65 2.89
CA ASP A 189 -4.97 -4.54 3.75
C ASP A 189 -4.22 -3.22 3.49
N TYR A 190 -4.06 -2.79 2.22
CA TYR A 190 -3.47 -1.49 1.88
C TYR A 190 -4.39 -0.30 2.22
N GLU A 191 -5.71 -0.44 2.09
CA GLU A 191 -6.67 0.58 2.50
C GLU A 191 -6.60 0.82 4.02
N THR A 192 -6.42 -0.24 4.83
CA THR A 192 -6.18 -0.07 6.27
C THR A 192 -4.89 0.70 6.57
N LEU A 193 -3.92 0.76 5.65
CA LEU A 193 -2.71 1.56 5.78
C LEU A 193 -2.86 2.97 5.18
N GLU A 194 -4.08 3.37 4.80
CA GLU A 194 -4.40 4.63 4.13
C GLU A 194 -3.72 4.78 2.77
N ILE A 195 -3.46 3.65 2.10
CA ILE A 195 -2.88 3.59 0.76
C ILE A 195 -3.96 3.15 -0.21
N LYS A 196 -4.31 4.01 -1.17
CA LYS A 196 -5.32 3.69 -2.20
C LYS A 196 -4.69 2.84 -3.30
N MET A 197 -5.28 1.69 -3.58
CA MET A 197 -4.92 0.88 -4.74
C MET A 197 -5.88 1.12 -5.90
N LEU A 198 -5.36 1.18 -7.13
CA LEU A 198 -6.12 1.34 -8.39
C LEU A 198 -5.63 0.31 -9.42
N LEU A 199 -6.52 -0.15 -10.30
CA LEU A 199 -6.20 -1.02 -11.43
C LEU A 199 -6.30 -0.22 -12.73
N ALA A 200 -5.38 -0.46 -13.66
CA ALA A 200 -5.37 0.13 -15.00
C ALA A 200 -5.20 -0.95 -16.07
N ASN A 201 -5.63 -0.68 -17.31
CA ASN A 201 -5.46 -1.59 -18.46
C ASN A 201 -5.97 -3.03 -18.19
N VAL A 202 -7.10 -3.18 -17.49
CA VAL A 202 -7.67 -4.50 -17.20
C VAL A 202 -8.32 -5.07 -18.47
N CYS A 203 -7.89 -6.25 -18.92
CA CYS A 203 -8.50 -6.90 -20.08
C CYS A 203 -9.87 -7.51 -19.74
N SER A 204 -10.70 -7.75 -20.76
CA SER A 204 -12.09 -8.23 -20.60
C SER A 204 -12.21 -9.53 -19.83
N GLU A 205 -11.30 -10.48 -20.04
CA GLU A 205 -11.29 -11.78 -19.34
C GLU A 205 -11.03 -11.61 -17.85
N VAL A 206 -10.02 -10.80 -17.50
CA VAL A 206 -9.71 -10.49 -16.09
C VAL A 206 -10.83 -9.68 -15.46
N PHE A 207 -11.40 -8.72 -16.19
CA PHE A 207 -12.53 -7.91 -15.72
C PHE A 207 -13.73 -8.79 -15.36
N HIS A 208 -14.13 -9.72 -16.23
CA HIS A 208 -15.21 -10.66 -15.96
C HIS A 208 -14.96 -11.47 -14.67
N ILE A 209 -13.72 -11.94 -14.47
CA ILE A 209 -13.34 -12.73 -13.30
C ILE A 209 -13.35 -11.87 -12.02
N LEU A 210 -12.94 -10.61 -12.10
CA LEU A 210 -13.07 -9.65 -10.99
C LEU A 210 -14.54 -9.42 -10.62
N THR A 211 -15.42 -9.27 -11.61
CA THR A 211 -16.86 -9.08 -11.41
C THR A 211 -17.47 -10.28 -10.70
N VAL A 212 -17.32 -11.48 -11.26
CA VAL A 212 -17.87 -12.72 -10.69
C VAL A 212 -17.23 -13.05 -9.33
N GLY A 213 -15.95 -12.71 -9.15
CA GLY A 213 -15.23 -12.90 -7.89
C GLY A 213 -15.63 -11.94 -6.76
N GLY A 214 -16.49 -10.94 -7.05
CA GLY A 214 -17.03 -9.97 -6.10
C GLY A 214 -16.13 -8.77 -5.82
N PHE A 215 -15.14 -8.48 -6.69
CA PHE A 215 -14.27 -7.33 -6.54
C PHE A 215 -15.03 -6.01 -6.77
N LEU A 216 -15.76 -5.90 -7.89
CA LEU A 216 -16.54 -4.70 -8.23
C LEU A 216 -17.65 -4.42 -7.21
N SER A 217 -18.33 -5.46 -6.73
CA SER A 217 -19.36 -5.31 -5.68
C SER A 217 -18.81 -4.71 -4.38
N LYS A 218 -17.51 -4.84 -4.13
CA LYS A 218 -16.85 -4.40 -2.91
C LYS A 218 -16.22 -3.01 -3.05
N PHE A 219 -15.50 -2.77 -4.13
CA PHE A 219 -14.73 -1.54 -4.31
C PHE A 219 -15.36 -0.54 -5.29
N GLY A 220 -16.38 -0.95 -6.04
CA GLY A 220 -16.95 -0.17 -7.13
C GLY A 220 -16.08 -0.17 -8.38
N ASP A 221 -16.55 0.54 -9.40
CA ASP A 221 -15.87 0.65 -10.70
C ASP A 221 -14.88 1.84 -10.71
N ASP A 222 -14.94 2.72 -9.72
CA ASP A 222 -14.09 3.92 -9.59
C ASP A 222 -12.63 3.62 -9.19
N VAL A 223 -12.28 2.34 -9.08
CA VAL A 223 -10.92 1.86 -8.85
C VAL A 223 -10.30 1.18 -10.07
N ILE A 224 -11.04 1.07 -11.18
CA ILE A 224 -10.58 0.46 -12.43
C ILE A 224 -10.59 1.51 -13.53
N PHE A 225 -9.46 1.65 -14.23
CA PHE A 225 -9.26 2.68 -15.26
C PHE A 225 -8.84 2.06 -16.58
N VAL A 226 -9.21 2.74 -17.67
CA VAL A 226 -8.87 2.32 -19.04
C VAL A 226 -7.36 2.37 -19.24
N SER A 227 -6.69 3.43 -18.78
CA SER A 227 -5.24 3.58 -18.86
C SER A 227 -4.59 3.88 -17.50
N VAL A 228 -3.27 3.68 -17.42
CA VAL A 228 -2.46 4.08 -16.26
C VAL A 228 -2.51 5.60 -16.08
N HIS A 229 -2.49 6.36 -17.18
CA HIS A 229 -2.53 7.81 -17.13
C HIS A 229 -3.83 8.30 -16.48
N ASP A 230 -4.98 7.73 -16.86
CA ASP A 230 -6.28 8.08 -16.28
C ASP A 230 -6.31 7.82 -14.77
N ALA A 231 -5.78 6.68 -14.32
CA ALA A 231 -5.73 6.33 -12.90
C ALA A 231 -4.88 7.34 -12.09
N VAL A 232 -3.71 7.71 -12.63
CA VAL A 232 -2.80 8.66 -11.99
C VAL A 232 -3.38 10.06 -11.97
N THR A 233 -3.96 10.52 -13.07
CA THR A 233 -4.63 11.83 -13.18
C THR A 233 -5.84 11.91 -12.24
N TRP A 234 -6.65 10.85 -12.18
CA TRP A 234 -7.76 10.75 -11.24
C TRP A 234 -7.27 10.88 -9.78
N TRP A 235 -6.18 10.19 -9.42
CA TRP A 235 -5.61 10.29 -8.08
C TRP A 235 -5.15 11.72 -7.77
N HIS A 236 -4.41 12.36 -8.68
CA HIS A 236 -3.92 13.72 -8.49
C HIS A 236 -5.06 14.73 -8.34
N SER A 237 -6.14 14.59 -9.12
CA SER A 237 -7.32 15.45 -9.00
C SER A 237 -7.90 15.38 -7.58
N ARG A 238 -7.95 14.19 -6.97
CA ARG A 238 -8.56 13.96 -5.66
C ARG A 238 -7.63 14.31 -4.51
N ALA A 239 -6.32 14.15 -4.70
CA ALA A 239 -5.31 14.63 -3.76
C ALA A 239 -5.39 16.16 -3.60
N SER A 240 -5.58 16.90 -4.70
CA SER A 240 -5.71 18.36 -4.69
C SER A 240 -6.97 18.87 -3.97
N LEU A 241 -8.05 18.10 -4.02
CA LEU A 241 -9.30 18.44 -3.32
C LEU A 241 -9.16 18.29 -1.80
N LYS A 242 -8.46 17.25 -1.33
CA LYS A 242 -8.19 17.06 0.11
C LYS A 242 -7.31 18.18 0.68
N THR A 243 -6.29 18.63 -0.07
CA THR A 243 -5.42 19.74 0.38
C THR A 243 -6.17 21.08 0.48
N ASN A 244 -7.10 21.36 -0.43
CA ASN A 244 -7.88 22.60 -0.39
C ASN A 244 -8.90 22.64 0.76
N HIS A 245 -9.52 21.49 1.10
CA HIS A 245 -10.45 21.44 2.22
C HIS A 245 -9.75 21.63 3.59
N ASP A 246 -8.56 21.06 3.76
CA ASP A 246 -7.73 21.24 4.97
C ASP A 246 -7.21 22.69 5.12
N SER A 247 -7.04 23.42 4.01
CA SER A 247 -6.57 24.81 3.99
C SER A 247 -7.69 25.78 4.39
N ASN A 248 -8.91 25.56 3.90
CA ASN A 248 -10.07 26.37 4.27
C ASN A 248 -10.49 26.17 5.73
N ASN A 249 -10.38 24.96 6.28
CA ASN A 249 -10.70 24.70 7.69
C ASN A 249 -9.67 25.26 8.69
N LYS A 250 -8.46 25.63 8.23
CA LYS A 250 -7.46 26.32 9.05
C LYS A 250 -7.59 27.84 9.05
N THR A 251 -8.29 28.41 8.07
CA THR A 251 -8.44 29.87 7.94
C THR A 251 -9.67 30.41 8.67
N THR A 252 -10.64 29.56 9.04
CA THR A 252 -11.87 29.95 9.77
C THR A 252 -11.73 29.88 11.31
N ARG A 253 -10.50 29.94 11.84
CA ARG A 253 -10.27 30.15 13.28
C ARG A 253 -9.53 31.48 13.48
N LEU A 254 -10.29 32.56 13.32
CA LEU A 254 -10.05 33.85 13.96
C LEU A 254 -11.36 34.24 14.67
#